data_AF-A0A949XTR0-F1
#
_entry.id   AF-A0A949XTR0-F1
#
_cell.length_a   1.000
_cell.length_b   1.000
_cell.length_c   1.000
_cell.angle_alpha   90.00
_cell.angle_beta   90.00
_cell.angle_gamma   90.00
#
_symmetry.space_group_name_H-M   'P 1'
#
loop_
_entity.id
_entity.type
_entity.pdbx_description
1 polymer ?
#
loop_
_entity_poly.entity_id
_entity_poly.type
_entity_poly.pdbx_seq_one_letter_code
_entity_poly.pdbx_strand_id
1 'polypeptide(L)'
;MLTGNLVRIKTTSKGRVVPIYLRRDDPYWLEVAESLLLIFREGVGMTRGAIEAEIDELVGEGLATLAHRGLAKVLEDRAEFEVVADIPPETVREKVFTAAAEHRRSLRAAGHRAPFRRDVVLDAVARELGVEPETIAATLFADLKDENRLLQFEDLSAQRLVDRYNVALAQAVLLRSIKVTAEVRGEKPARYRQLFRQLKFHRLLYRVEGSMEEGYIFQIDGPLSLFSATSKYGLQMALFLPALPLCADFRLDAELRWGPRRVPRSFHLEAKDGLVSHQSDVGTYVPAEVTAFLDRFRQVAPAWDVSEATEILELGREGVWVPDYRFVHKATGIDVFVEVLGFWKRSSLDRLLRLLPRHGPPRYVLAISDRLKVDEGTLGELSGPVLRFKEIPSAPELAALLDGFVRGTAG
;
A
#
# COMPACT_ATOMS: atom_id res chain seq x y z
N MET A 1 -2.64 -9.32 4.55
CA MET A 1 -1.62 -9.21 5.63
C MET A 1 -1.76 -10.41 6.55
N LEU A 2 -0.66 -10.86 7.16
CA LEU A 2 -0.74 -11.94 8.15
C LEU A 2 -1.40 -11.44 9.44
N THR A 3 -2.19 -12.30 10.08
CA THR A 3 -2.89 -11.97 11.34
C THR A 3 -2.80 -13.11 12.34
N GLY A 4 -2.86 -12.77 13.63
CA GLY A 4 -3.11 -13.73 14.70
C GLY A 4 -2.05 -14.82 14.81
N ASN A 5 -2.49 -16.08 14.64
CA ASN A 5 -1.69 -17.29 14.78
C ASN A 5 -0.69 -17.53 13.65
N LEU A 6 -0.75 -16.80 12.53
CA LEU A 6 0.16 -16.96 11.39
C LEU A 6 1.48 -16.17 11.52
N VAL A 7 1.67 -15.45 12.63
CA VAL A 7 2.79 -14.53 12.81
C VAL A 7 4.00 -15.26 13.39
N ARG A 8 4.98 -15.57 12.54
CA ARG A 8 6.23 -16.25 12.91
C ARG A 8 7.29 -15.29 13.44
N ILE A 9 7.42 -15.21 14.76
CA ILE A 9 8.35 -14.29 15.45
C ILE A 9 9.13 -15.00 16.54
N LYS A 10 10.27 -14.42 16.92
CA LYS A 10 10.97 -14.68 18.19
C LYS A 10 10.99 -13.41 19.03
N THR A 11 10.97 -13.55 20.35
CA THR A 11 11.17 -12.42 21.28
C THR A 11 12.54 -12.55 21.93
N THR A 12 13.35 -11.50 21.88
CA THR A 12 14.67 -11.50 22.54
C THR A 12 14.53 -11.24 24.05
N SER A 13 15.57 -11.53 24.83
CA SER A 13 15.63 -11.19 26.26
C SER A 13 15.39 -9.70 26.53
N LYS A 14 15.92 -8.83 25.66
CA LYS A 14 15.71 -7.37 25.69
C LYS A 14 14.31 -6.90 25.26
N GLY A 15 13.41 -7.81 24.90
CA GLY A 15 12.04 -7.46 24.49
C GLY A 15 11.88 -6.94 23.07
N ARG A 16 12.79 -7.28 22.15
CA ARG A 16 12.62 -7.06 20.72
C ARG A 16 11.79 -8.19 20.12
N VAL A 17 10.76 -7.85 19.34
CA VAL A 17 10.03 -8.77 18.47
C VAL A 17 10.79 -8.85 17.14
N VAL A 18 11.18 -10.06 16.75
CA VAL A 18 11.96 -10.31 15.53
C VAL A 18 11.20 -11.29 14.64
N PRO A 19 10.65 -10.83 13.51
CA PRO A 19 10.15 -11.71 12.45
C PRO A 19 11.19 -12.72 12.02
N ILE A 20 10.74 -13.95 11.78
CA ILE A 20 11.59 -14.99 11.20
C ILE A 20 11.28 -15.01 9.72
N TYR A 21 11.98 -14.20 8.93
CA TYR A 21 11.76 -14.11 7.48
C TYR A 21 12.18 -15.40 6.75
N LEU A 22 11.63 -15.58 5.56
CA LEU A 22 12.04 -16.58 4.58
C LEU A 22 13.17 -16.03 3.73
N ARG A 23 14.18 -16.86 3.43
CA ARG A 23 15.20 -16.48 2.45
C ARG A 23 14.57 -16.53 1.05
N ARG A 24 14.76 -15.45 0.30
CA ARG A 24 14.17 -15.24 -1.03
C ARG A 24 14.49 -16.33 -2.05
N ASP A 25 15.74 -16.78 -2.05
CA ASP A 25 16.26 -17.74 -3.02
C ASP A 25 16.42 -19.15 -2.43
N ASP A 26 15.69 -19.46 -1.35
CA ASP A 26 15.73 -20.77 -0.72
C ASP A 26 14.96 -21.80 -1.56
N PRO A 27 15.62 -22.84 -2.09
CA PRO A 27 14.98 -23.79 -3.00
C PRO A 27 13.73 -24.46 -2.41
N TYR A 28 13.77 -24.78 -1.13
CA TYR A 28 12.63 -25.40 -0.44
C TYR A 28 11.40 -24.48 -0.44
N TRP A 29 11.59 -23.20 -0.10
CA TRP A 29 10.48 -22.24 -0.05
C TRP A 29 9.96 -21.88 -1.44
N LEU A 30 10.82 -21.90 -2.47
CA LEU A 30 10.39 -21.70 -3.84
C LEU A 30 9.55 -22.87 -4.36
N GLU A 31 9.93 -24.10 -4.06
CA GLU A 31 9.15 -25.30 -4.41
C GLU A 31 7.78 -25.33 -3.72
N VAL A 32 7.75 -25.03 -2.42
CA VAL A 32 6.51 -24.86 -1.65
C VAL A 32 5.63 -23.75 -2.27
N ALA A 33 6.23 -22.62 -2.62
CA ALA A 33 5.51 -21.49 -3.20
C ALA A 33 4.91 -21.84 -4.57
N GLU A 34 5.65 -22.52 -5.46
CA GLU A 34 5.10 -22.97 -6.75
C GLU A 34 3.98 -24.00 -6.57
N SER A 35 4.11 -24.93 -5.62
CA SER A 35 3.08 -25.93 -5.33
C SER A 35 1.78 -25.26 -4.85
N LEU A 36 1.89 -24.29 -3.94
CA LEU A 36 0.74 -23.51 -3.49
C LEU A 36 0.14 -22.66 -4.63
N LEU A 37 0.97 -22.04 -5.46
CA LEU A 37 0.51 -21.27 -6.62
C LEU A 37 -0.29 -22.14 -7.59
N LEU A 38 0.14 -23.39 -7.82
CA LEU A 38 -0.57 -24.32 -8.70
C LEU A 38 -2.00 -24.58 -8.22
N ILE A 39 -2.20 -24.80 -6.91
CA ILE A 39 -3.54 -24.99 -6.32
C ILE A 39 -4.46 -23.80 -6.65
N PHE A 40 -3.98 -22.56 -6.52
CA PHE A 40 -4.80 -21.38 -6.82
C PHE A 40 -4.98 -21.13 -8.33
N ARG A 41 -3.99 -21.48 -9.16
CA ARG A 41 -4.08 -21.37 -10.63
C ARG A 41 -5.11 -22.35 -11.20
N GLU A 42 -5.10 -23.59 -10.73
CA GLU A 42 -6.04 -24.64 -11.16
C GLU A 42 -7.38 -24.56 -10.41
N GLY A 43 -7.41 -23.86 -9.28
CA GLY A 43 -8.57 -23.76 -8.40
C GLY A 43 -9.71 -22.86 -8.86
N VAL A 44 -9.62 -22.22 -10.02
CA VAL A 44 -10.72 -21.37 -10.52
C VAL A 44 -11.98 -22.22 -10.71
N GLY A 45 -13.06 -21.83 -10.03
CA GLY A 45 -14.32 -22.57 -9.96
C GLY A 45 -14.42 -23.55 -8.78
N MET A 46 -13.32 -23.90 -8.11
CA MET A 46 -13.33 -24.71 -6.88
C MET A 46 -13.90 -23.90 -5.70
N THR A 47 -14.46 -24.61 -4.73
CA THR A 47 -14.90 -23.99 -3.46
C THR A 47 -13.69 -23.67 -2.59
N ARG A 48 -13.82 -22.68 -1.71
CA ARG A 48 -12.76 -22.31 -0.76
C ARG A 48 -12.36 -23.51 0.11
N GLY A 49 -13.33 -24.31 0.56
CA GLY A 49 -13.09 -25.51 1.36
C GLY A 49 -12.30 -26.58 0.61
N ALA A 50 -12.54 -26.75 -0.70
CA ALA A 50 -11.75 -27.66 -1.53
C ALA A 50 -10.30 -27.17 -1.68
N ILE A 51 -10.10 -25.86 -1.92
CA ILE A 51 -8.76 -25.26 -1.97
C ILE A 51 -8.03 -25.41 -0.62
N GLU A 52 -8.72 -25.20 0.50
CA GLU A 52 -8.13 -25.39 1.83
C GLU A 52 -7.74 -26.86 2.07
N ALA A 53 -8.55 -27.81 1.61
CA ALA A 53 -8.25 -29.24 1.70
C ALA A 53 -6.99 -29.63 0.89
N GLU A 54 -6.85 -29.12 -0.34
CA GLU A 54 -5.65 -29.31 -1.16
C GLU A 54 -4.40 -28.71 -0.49
N ILE A 55 -4.54 -27.54 0.14
CA ILE A 55 -3.45 -26.91 0.90
C ILE A 55 -3.06 -27.76 2.12
N ASP A 56 -4.04 -28.26 2.87
CA ASP A 56 -3.79 -29.10 4.05
C ASP A 56 -3.15 -30.45 3.64
N GLU A 57 -3.54 -31.04 2.51
CA GLU A 57 -2.92 -32.25 1.95
C GLU A 57 -1.47 -32.01 1.52
N LEU A 58 -1.21 -30.91 0.81
CA LEU A 58 0.15 -30.52 0.39
C LEU A 58 1.08 -30.29 1.58
N VAL A 59 0.58 -29.64 2.63
CA VAL A 59 1.41 -29.16 3.74
C VAL A 59 1.55 -30.21 4.85
N GLY A 60 0.57 -31.11 5.00
CA GLY A 60 0.54 -32.20 5.98
C GLY A 60 0.39 -31.73 7.44
N GLU A 61 -0.26 -32.56 8.27
CA GLU A 61 -0.59 -32.24 9.67
C GLU A 61 0.64 -31.99 10.57
N GLY A 62 1.84 -32.47 10.18
CA GLY A 62 3.07 -32.40 10.99
C GLY A 62 4.12 -31.38 10.51
N LEU A 63 4.05 -30.93 9.25
CA LEU A 63 4.99 -29.98 8.62
C LEU A 63 4.37 -28.60 8.35
N ALA A 64 3.08 -28.41 8.69
CA ALA A 64 2.36 -27.14 8.67
C ALA A 64 2.93 -26.12 9.67
N THR A 65 4.16 -25.69 9.44
CA THR A 65 4.72 -24.52 10.08
C THR A 65 3.84 -23.32 9.72
N LEU A 66 3.79 -22.33 10.63
CA LEU A 66 3.13 -21.04 10.41
C LEU A 66 3.55 -20.36 9.08
N ALA A 67 4.68 -20.77 8.51
CA ALA A 67 5.15 -20.33 7.20
C ALA A 67 4.23 -20.76 6.06
N HIS A 68 3.93 -22.06 5.95
CA HIS A 68 3.16 -22.64 4.84
C HIS A 68 1.76 -22.02 4.81
N ARG A 69 1.08 -22.02 5.97
CA ARG A 69 -0.23 -21.37 6.14
C ARG A 69 -0.19 -19.87 5.87
N GLY A 70 0.92 -19.21 6.22
CA GLY A 70 1.08 -17.80 5.92
C GLY A 70 1.32 -17.51 4.42
N LEU A 71 2.03 -18.38 3.70
CA LEU A 71 2.16 -18.28 2.24
C LEU A 71 0.81 -18.48 1.56
N ALA A 72 0.07 -19.52 1.95
CA ALA A 72 -1.30 -19.77 1.49
C ALA A 72 -2.23 -18.57 1.74
N LYS A 73 -2.18 -17.98 2.94
CA LYS A 73 -2.94 -16.76 3.28
C LYS A 73 -2.61 -15.58 2.35
N VAL A 74 -1.35 -15.40 1.96
CA VAL A 74 -0.92 -14.31 1.07
C VAL A 74 -1.46 -14.52 -0.36
N LEU A 75 -1.62 -15.76 -0.80
CA LEU A 75 -2.28 -16.12 -2.06
C LEU A 75 -3.80 -15.94 -1.97
N GLU A 76 -4.41 -16.37 -0.87
CA GLU A 76 -5.85 -16.18 -0.61
C GLU A 76 -6.21 -14.68 -0.61
N ASP A 77 -5.34 -13.79 -0.11
CA ASP A 77 -5.50 -12.34 -0.19
C ASP A 77 -5.45 -11.77 -1.63
N ARG A 78 -5.15 -12.59 -2.64
CA ARG A 78 -5.14 -12.28 -4.09
C ARG A 78 -6.19 -13.06 -4.87
N ALA A 79 -7.06 -13.76 -4.15
CA ALA A 79 -8.13 -14.55 -4.71
C ALA A 79 -9.47 -13.88 -4.41
N GLU A 80 -10.30 -13.76 -5.44
CA GLU A 80 -11.67 -13.27 -5.35
C GLU A 80 -12.62 -14.46 -5.26
N PHE A 81 -13.39 -14.51 -4.18
CA PHE A 81 -14.32 -15.58 -3.91
C PHE A 81 -15.72 -15.03 -3.77
N GLU A 82 -16.67 -15.65 -4.45
CA GLU A 82 -18.07 -15.23 -4.41
C GLU A 82 -19.01 -16.38 -4.08
N VAL A 83 -20.21 -16.00 -3.61
CA VAL A 83 -21.35 -16.88 -3.49
C VAL A 83 -21.91 -17.07 -4.90
N VAL A 84 -21.86 -18.30 -5.41
CA VAL A 84 -22.39 -18.64 -6.74
C VAL A 84 -23.70 -19.38 -6.56
N ALA A 85 -24.81 -18.65 -6.67
CA ALA A 85 -26.16 -19.17 -6.56
C ALA A 85 -27.15 -18.32 -7.36
N ASP A 86 -27.97 -18.96 -8.20
CA ASP A 86 -29.01 -18.28 -8.99
C ASP A 86 -30.20 -17.84 -8.14
N ILE A 87 -30.41 -18.52 -7.00
CA ILE A 87 -31.48 -18.25 -6.04
C ILE A 87 -30.83 -18.01 -4.68
N PRO A 88 -31.26 -17.00 -3.90
CA PRO A 88 -30.69 -16.76 -2.60
C PRO A 88 -30.75 -18.00 -1.68
N PRO A 89 -29.62 -18.46 -1.11
CA PRO A 89 -29.54 -19.69 -0.31
C PRO A 89 -30.55 -19.76 0.84
N GLU A 90 -30.88 -18.63 1.46
CA GLU A 90 -31.90 -18.53 2.50
C GLU A 90 -33.31 -18.90 2.01
N THR A 91 -33.65 -18.50 0.77
CA THR A 91 -34.95 -18.83 0.15
C THR A 91 -35.02 -20.33 -0.14
N VAL A 92 -33.93 -20.91 -0.62
CA VAL A 92 -33.84 -22.36 -0.86
C VAL A 92 -33.95 -23.13 0.46
N ARG A 93 -33.24 -22.71 1.51
CA ARG A 93 -33.32 -23.32 2.84
C ARG A 93 -34.74 -23.28 3.42
N GLU A 94 -35.43 -22.15 3.32
CA GLU A 94 -36.81 -22.02 3.80
C GLU A 94 -37.75 -23.03 3.11
N LYS A 95 -37.72 -23.09 1.77
CA LYS A 95 -38.58 -24.00 1.00
C LYS A 95 -38.24 -25.47 1.26
N VAL A 96 -36.96 -25.84 1.24
CA VAL A 96 -36.51 -27.22 1.50
C VAL A 96 -36.88 -27.68 2.91
N PHE A 97 -36.66 -26.86 3.93
CA PHE A 97 -36.97 -27.26 5.31
C PHE A 97 -38.48 -27.30 5.57
N THR A 98 -39.26 -26.43 4.94
CA THR A 98 -40.73 -26.47 4.99
C THR A 98 -41.26 -27.74 4.33
N ALA A 99 -40.84 -28.03 3.10
CA ALA A 99 -41.23 -29.23 2.37
C ALA A 99 -40.77 -30.51 3.10
N ALA A 100 -39.58 -30.52 3.71
CA ALA A 100 -39.11 -31.63 4.53
C ALA A 100 -39.99 -31.86 5.77
N ALA A 101 -40.40 -30.78 6.44
CA ALA A 101 -41.28 -30.85 7.61
C ALA A 101 -42.67 -31.37 7.23
N GLU A 102 -43.23 -30.90 6.12
CA GLU A 102 -44.51 -31.38 5.56
C GLU A 102 -44.43 -32.86 5.17
N HIS A 103 -43.37 -33.26 4.49
CA HIS A 103 -43.14 -34.66 4.13
C HIS A 103 -43.09 -35.54 5.39
N ARG A 104 -42.34 -35.15 6.43
CA ARG A 104 -42.32 -35.88 7.71
C ARG A 104 -43.69 -35.95 8.38
N ARG A 105 -44.49 -34.88 8.36
CA ARG A 105 -45.85 -34.89 8.90
C ARG A 105 -46.75 -35.87 8.13
N SER A 106 -46.67 -35.89 6.80
CA SER A 106 -47.46 -36.80 5.96
C SER A 106 -47.14 -38.28 6.24
N LEU A 107 -45.85 -38.62 6.41
CA LEU A 107 -45.43 -39.99 6.74
C LEU A 107 -45.93 -40.44 8.12
N ARG A 108 -45.91 -39.53 9.11
CA ARG A 108 -46.46 -39.80 10.45
C ARG A 108 -47.98 -40.02 10.41
N ALA A 109 -48.71 -39.17 9.69
CA ALA A 109 -50.15 -39.27 9.55
C ALA A 109 -50.59 -40.55 8.81
N ALA A 110 -49.79 -41.01 7.84
CA ALA A 110 -50.03 -42.26 7.12
C ALA A 110 -49.81 -43.52 8.00
N GLY A 111 -49.29 -43.41 9.23
CA GLY A 111 -49.11 -44.53 10.15
C GLY A 111 -47.99 -45.53 9.77
N HIS A 112 -47.21 -45.25 8.73
CA HIS A 112 -46.17 -46.16 8.22
C HIS A 112 -44.78 -45.80 8.75
N ARG A 113 -43.93 -46.82 9.01
CA ARG A 113 -42.46 -46.68 9.17
C ARG A 113 -41.76 -46.39 7.83
N ALA A 114 -42.39 -45.64 6.93
CA ALA A 114 -41.82 -45.34 5.62
C ALA A 114 -40.56 -44.48 5.81
N PRO A 115 -39.45 -44.80 5.11
CA PRO A 115 -38.23 -44.04 5.22
C PRO A 115 -38.42 -42.62 4.68
N PHE A 116 -37.78 -41.64 5.32
CA PHE A 116 -37.76 -40.27 4.81
C PHE A 116 -36.95 -40.22 3.51
N ARG A 117 -37.55 -39.68 2.45
CA ARG A 117 -36.93 -39.59 1.11
C ARG A 117 -36.49 -38.16 0.83
N ARG A 118 -35.16 -37.94 0.87
CA ARG A 118 -34.55 -36.63 0.61
C ARG A 118 -34.81 -36.16 -0.82
N ASP A 119 -34.67 -37.06 -1.78
CA ASP A 119 -34.91 -36.84 -3.20
C ASP A 119 -36.31 -36.29 -3.47
N VAL A 120 -37.36 -36.87 -2.86
CA VAL A 120 -38.74 -36.38 -3.01
C VAL A 120 -38.91 -34.92 -2.60
N VAL A 121 -38.23 -34.50 -1.52
CA VAL A 121 -38.27 -33.11 -1.03
C VAL A 121 -37.53 -32.18 -1.99
N LEU A 122 -36.33 -32.57 -2.43
CA LEU A 122 -35.53 -31.77 -3.35
C LEU A 122 -36.23 -31.62 -4.70
N ASP A 123 -36.80 -32.69 -5.25
CA ASP A 123 -37.54 -32.68 -6.52
C ASP A 123 -38.78 -31.79 -6.46
N ALA A 124 -39.45 -31.75 -5.30
CA ALA A 124 -40.62 -30.89 -5.11
C ALA A 124 -40.23 -29.40 -5.14
N VAL A 125 -39.18 -29.04 -4.40
CA VAL A 125 -38.68 -27.66 -4.35
C VAL A 125 -38.03 -27.23 -5.65
N ALA A 126 -37.30 -28.14 -6.31
CA ALA A 126 -36.70 -27.93 -7.63
C ALA A 126 -37.76 -27.58 -8.68
N ARG A 127 -38.86 -28.36 -8.72
CA ARG A 127 -40.02 -28.08 -9.59
C ARG A 127 -40.70 -26.76 -9.26
N GLU A 128 -40.81 -26.40 -7.99
CA GLU A 128 -41.39 -25.13 -7.56
C GLU A 128 -40.54 -23.94 -8.01
N LEU A 129 -39.22 -24.07 -7.95
CA LEU A 129 -38.26 -23.01 -8.26
C LEU A 129 -37.80 -22.99 -9.72
N GLY A 130 -38.18 -23.99 -10.52
CA GLY A 130 -37.83 -24.07 -11.94
C GLY A 130 -36.35 -24.39 -12.22
N VAL A 131 -35.70 -25.15 -11.33
CA VAL A 131 -34.28 -25.55 -11.43
C VAL A 131 -34.13 -27.05 -11.25
N GLU A 132 -32.94 -27.59 -11.53
CA GLU A 132 -32.63 -29.01 -11.31
C GLU A 132 -32.45 -29.34 -9.81
N PRO A 133 -32.84 -30.54 -9.33
CA PRO A 133 -32.69 -30.95 -7.92
C PRO A 133 -31.27 -30.85 -7.37
N GLU A 134 -30.26 -31.11 -8.20
CA GLU A 134 -28.84 -30.96 -7.85
C GLU A 134 -28.50 -29.50 -7.54
N THR A 135 -29.11 -28.55 -8.25
CA THR A 135 -28.93 -27.10 -8.04
C THR A 135 -29.46 -26.70 -6.67
N ILE A 136 -30.60 -27.27 -6.24
CA ILE A 136 -31.14 -27.05 -4.89
C ILE A 136 -30.15 -27.51 -3.82
N ALA A 137 -29.60 -28.73 -3.99
CA ALA A 137 -28.66 -29.28 -3.04
C ALA A 137 -27.37 -28.44 -2.93
N ALA A 138 -26.82 -27.98 -4.05
CA ALA A 138 -25.63 -27.14 -4.09
C ALA A 138 -25.88 -25.73 -3.53
N THR A 139 -27.09 -25.18 -3.73
CA THR A 139 -27.43 -23.81 -3.32
C THR A 139 -27.71 -23.66 -1.83
N LEU A 140 -28.15 -24.73 -1.14
CA LEU A 140 -28.56 -24.70 0.27
C LEU A 140 -27.58 -24.00 1.21
N PHE A 141 -26.27 -24.14 0.96
CA PHE A 141 -25.20 -23.64 1.81
C PHE A 141 -24.16 -22.84 1.02
N ALA A 142 -24.48 -22.40 -0.20
CA ALA A 142 -23.55 -21.63 -1.04
C ALA A 142 -23.11 -20.29 -0.40
N ASP A 143 -23.85 -19.80 0.59
CA ASP A 143 -23.54 -18.61 1.40
C ASP A 143 -22.53 -18.88 2.53
N LEU A 144 -22.17 -20.14 2.80
CA LEU A 144 -21.11 -20.47 3.74
C LEU A 144 -19.75 -20.16 3.12
N LYS A 145 -18.86 -19.55 3.92
CA LYS A 145 -17.54 -19.09 3.47
C LYS A 145 -16.74 -20.17 2.72
N ASP A 146 -16.85 -21.42 3.16
CA ASP A 146 -16.13 -22.57 2.60
C ASP A 146 -16.72 -23.03 1.25
N GLU A 147 -17.99 -22.72 0.98
CA GLU A 147 -18.68 -23.03 -0.29
C GLU A 147 -18.51 -21.92 -1.34
N ASN A 148 -18.07 -20.71 -0.94
CA ASN A 148 -17.73 -19.65 -1.88
C ASN A 148 -16.71 -20.15 -2.91
N ARG A 149 -16.94 -19.84 -4.18
CA ARG A 149 -16.10 -20.31 -5.29
C ARG A 149 -15.06 -19.26 -5.69
N LEU A 150 -13.87 -19.73 -6.04
CA LEU A 150 -12.81 -18.89 -6.57
C LEU A 150 -13.17 -18.43 -8.00
N LEU A 151 -13.41 -17.14 -8.18
CA LEU A 151 -13.71 -16.55 -9.49
C LEU A 151 -12.44 -16.10 -10.22
N GLN A 152 -11.56 -15.42 -9.50
CA GLN A 152 -10.35 -14.85 -10.06
C GLN A 152 -9.19 -15.01 -9.08
N PHE A 153 -8.02 -15.30 -9.62
CA PHE A 153 -6.77 -15.29 -8.88
C PHE A 153 -5.76 -14.37 -9.57
N GLU A 154 -5.26 -13.37 -8.85
CA GLU A 154 -4.21 -12.46 -9.33
C GLU A 154 -2.85 -13.14 -9.15
N ASP A 155 -2.35 -13.81 -10.19
CA ASP A 155 -1.13 -14.63 -10.13
C ASP A 155 0.15 -13.84 -9.79
N LEU A 156 1.20 -14.55 -9.38
CA LEU A 156 2.57 -14.05 -9.21
C LEU A 156 3.60 -15.21 -9.25
N SER A 157 4.88 -14.88 -9.39
CA SER A 157 5.98 -15.86 -9.28
C SER A 157 6.22 -16.31 -7.83
N ALA A 158 6.77 -17.52 -7.61
CA ALA A 158 7.18 -17.97 -6.28
C ALA A 158 8.09 -17.00 -5.51
N GLN A 159 9.09 -16.39 -6.16
CA GLN A 159 9.96 -15.39 -5.49
C GLN A 159 9.16 -14.19 -4.96
N ARG A 160 8.26 -13.64 -5.78
CA ARG A 160 7.37 -12.54 -5.33
C ARG A 160 6.44 -12.96 -4.20
N LEU A 161 6.10 -14.24 -4.06
CA LEU A 161 5.27 -14.74 -2.96
C LEU A 161 6.05 -14.70 -1.66
N VAL A 162 7.31 -15.15 -1.69
CA VAL A 162 8.23 -15.08 -0.57
C VAL A 162 8.48 -13.62 -0.14
N ASP A 163 8.73 -12.74 -1.11
CA ASP A 163 8.91 -11.31 -0.87
C ASP A 163 7.67 -10.70 -0.19
N ARG A 164 6.48 -10.99 -0.72
CA ARG A 164 5.21 -10.50 -0.17
C ARG A 164 4.90 -11.09 1.20
N TYR A 165 5.23 -12.36 1.45
CA TYR A 165 5.13 -12.98 2.78
C TYR A 165 6.00 -12.27 3.81
N ASN A 166 7.26 -11.99 3.47
CA ASN A 166 8.19 -11.31 4.38
C ASN A 166 7.69 -9.91 4.75
N VAL A 167 7.20 -9.15 3.76
CA VAL A 167 6.55 -7.85 4.01
C VAL A 167 5.31 -8.03 4.87
N ALA A 168 4.42 -8.97 4.54
CA ALA A 168 3.20 -9.21 5.30
C ALA A 168 3.47 -9.62 6.76
N LEU A 169 4.58 -10.31 7.02
CA LEU A 169 5.02 -10.67 8.36
C LEU A 169 5.50 -9.47 9.18
N ALA A 170 6.27 -8.56 8.57
CA ALA A 170 6.66 -7.31 9.21
C ALA A 170 5.45 -6.37 9.44
N GLN A 171 4.53 -6.30 8.48
CA GLN A 171 3.25 -5.59 8.62
C GLN A 171 2.45 -6.13 9.80
N ALA A 172 2.37 -7.45 9.97
CA ALA A 172 1.66 -8.07 11.07
C ALA A 172 2.22 -7.66 12.44
N VAL A 173 3.53 -7.43 12.55
CA VAL A 173 4.16 -6.89 13.77
C VAL A 173 3.73 -5.44 14.01
N LEU A 174 3.72 -4.61 12.95
CA LEU A 174 3.30 -3.20 13.02
C LEU A 174 1.81 -3.02 13.31
N LEU A 175 0.96 -4.04 13.14
CA LEU A 175 -0.44 -3.96 13.62
C LEU A 175 -0.54 -3.71 15.14
N ARG A 176 0.56 -3.88 15.88
CA ARG A 176 0.65 -3.61 17.33
C ARG A 176 1.51 -2.38 17.65
N SER A 177 1.96 -1.63 16.64
CA SER A 177 2.71 -0.40 16.88
C SER A 177 1.82 0.72 17.41
N ILE A 178 2.40 1.53 18.28
CA ILE A 178 1.82 2.78 18.77
C ILE A 178 2.58 3.99 18.25
N LYS A 179 3.85 3.83 17.89
CA LYS A 179 4.72 4.86 17.34
C LYS A 179 5.74 4.21 16.42
N VAL A 180 6.06 4.87 15.32
CA VAL A 180 7.10 4.44 14.38
C VAL A 180 8.04 5.62 14.14
N THR A 181 9.33 5.38 14.25
CA THR A 181 10.36 6.28 13.75
C THR A 181 10.98 5.63 12.53
N ALA A 182 10.96 6.31 11.39
CA ALA A 182 11.62 5.84 10.17
C ALA A 182 12.71 6.83 9.76
N GLU A 183 13.91 6.35 9.54
CA GLU A 183 15.03 7.12 9.01
C GLU A 183 15.28 6.69 7.57
N VAL A 184 15.45 7.66 6.66
CA VAL A 184 15.68 7.42 5.24
C VAL A 184 16.80 8.33 4.73
N ARG A 185 17.84 7.74 4.15
CA ARG A 185 19.07 8.43 3.75
C ARG A 185 19.38 8.23 2.27
N GLY A 186 20.12 9.17 1.68
CA GLY A 186 20.68 9.03 0.32
C GLY A 186 19.64 8.94 -0.80
N GLU A 187 18.42 9.42 -0.57
CA GLU A 187 17.32 9.33 -1.54
C GLU A 187 17.14 10.61 -2.35
N LYS A 188 16.54 10.48 -3.53
CA LYS A 188 16.16 11.64 -4.36
C LYS A 188 14.87 12.29 -3.85
N PRO A 189 14.60 13.58 -4.13
CA PRO A 189 13.34 14.25 -3.75
C PRO A 189 12.09 13.50 -4.17
N ALA A 190 12.12 12.84 -5.33
CA ALA A 190 11.00 12.08 -5.85
C ALA A 190 10.57 10.93 -4.89
N ARG A 191 11.53 10.25 -4.27
CA ARG A 191 11.26 9.22 -3.26
C ARG A 191 10.69 9.83 -1.99
N TYR A 192 11.26 10.91 -1.47
CA TYR A 192 10.70 11.61 -0.31
C TYR A 192 9.25 12.10 -0.57
N ARG A 193 8.97 12.65 -1.76
CA ARG A 193 7.59 13.00 -2.16
C ARG A 193 6.66 11.79 -2.19
N GLN A 194 7.14 10.62 -2.61
CA GLN A 194 6.35 9.39 -2.56
C GLN A 194 6.06 8.97 -1.13
N LEU A 195 7.06 9.01 -0.23
CA LEU A 195 6.85 8.74 1.20
C LEU A 195 5.80 9.68 1.79
N PHE A 196 5.87 10.99 1.52
CA PHE A 196 4.86 11.95 1.97
C PHE A 196 3.47 11.67 1.42
N ARG A 197 3.36 11.26 0.14
CA ARG A 197 2.08 10.85 -0.44
C ARG A 197 1.51 9.63 0.28
N GLN A 198 2.34 8.64 0.58
CA GLN A 198 1.93 7.44 1.31
C GLN A 198 1.51 7.77 2.75
N LEU A 199 2.27 8.58 3.47
CA LEU A 199 1.93 9.06 4.81
C LEU A 199 0.56 9.77 4.83
N LYS A 200 0.32 10.67 3.86
CA LYS A 200 -0.96 11.37 3.70
C LYS A 200 -2.10 10.45 3.31
N PHE A 201 -1.86 9.52 2.37
CA PHE A 201 -2.85 8.53 1.92
C PHE A 201 -3.34 7.67 3.09
N HIS A 202 -2.42 7.22 3.93
CA HIS A 202 -2.72 6.47 5.16
C HIS A 202 -3.17 7.35 6.34
N ARG A 203 -3.31 8.67 6.13
CA ARG A 203 -3.75 9.66 7.12
C ARG A 203 -2.94 9.62 8.42
N LEU A 204 -1.64 9.36 8.28
CA LEU A 204 -0.70 9.33 9.40
C LEU A 204 -0.26 10.76 9.74
N LEU A 205 -0.15 11.05 11.03
CA LEU A 205 0.54 12.26 11.47
C LEU A 205 2.04 12.00 11.42
N TYR A 206 2.80 13.02 11.05
CA TYR A 206 4.24 12.90 11.00
C TYR A 206 4.91 14.22 11.35
N ARG A 207 6.10 14.12 11.93
CA ARG A 207 7.11 15.18 12.01
C ARG A 207 8.35 14.70 11.26
N VAL A 208 9.01 15.60 10.55
CA VAL A 208 10.24 15.30 9.83
C VAL A 208 11.33 16.23 10.29
N GLU A 209 12.48 15.67 10.61
CA GLU A 209 13.69 16.39 11.02
C GLU A 209 14.87 15.85 10.19
N GLY A 210 15.90 16.67 9.98
CA GLY A 210 17.11 16.30 9.21
C GLY A 210 17.29 17.09 7.93
N SER A 211 18.16 16.60 7.04
CA SER A 211 18.56 17.26 5.80
C SER A 211 18.73 16.25 4.66
N MET A 212 18.85 16.70 3.41
CA MET A 212 19.14 15.80 2.30
C MET A 212 20.52 15.13 2.41
N GLU A 213 21.46 15.77 3.10
CA GLU A 213 22.84 15.28 3.24
C GLU A 213 22.94 14.16 4.30
N GLU A 214 22.33 14.36 5.46
CA GLU A 214 22.34 13.39 6.56
C GLU A 214 21.20 12.36 6.45
N GLY A 215 20.16 12.71 5.69
CA GLY A 215 18.89 11.99 5.62
C GLY A 215 17.82 12.57 6.55
N TYR A 216 16.62 12.01 6.43
CA TYR A 216 15.44 12.48 7.15
C TYR A 216 14.92 11.44 8.12
N ILE A 217 14.58 11.92 9.32
CA ILE A 217 13.92 11.15 10.37
C ILE A 217 12.44 11.54 10.41
N PHE A 218 11.59 10.56 10.09
CA PHE A 218 10.15 10.64 10.13
C PHE A 218 9.66 10.05 11.46
N GLN A 219 9.19 10.91 12.35
CA GLN A 219 8.43 10.49 13.53
C GLN A 219 6.97 10.35 13.11
N ILE A 220 6.46 9.12 13.08
CA ILE A 220 5.15 8.76 12.54
C ILE A 220 4.25 8.30 13.69
N ASP A 221 3.07 8.91 13.76
CA ASP A 221 2.09 8.63 14.79
C ASP A 221 0.65 8.71 14.26
N GLY A 222 -0.31 8.28 15.08
CA GLY A 222 -1.73 8.40 14.80
C GLY A 222 -2.36 9.65 15.43
N PRO A 223 -3.37 10.28 14.81
CA PRO A 223 -4.08 11.44 15.36
C PRO A 223 -4.61 11.35 16.80
N LEU A 224 -4.81 10.14 17.34
CA LEU A 224 -5.33 9.92 18.70
C LEU A 224 -4.27 9.44 19.69
N SER A 225 -3.00 9.40 19.30
CA SER A 225 -1.92 8.87 20.13
C SER A 225 -1.73 9.64 21.43
N LEU A 226 -1.94 10.96 21.41
CA LEU A 226 -1.93 11.85 22.58
C LEU A 226 -3.04 11.53 23.59
N PHE A 227 -4.15 10.94 23.15
CA PHE A 227 -5.33 10.71 23.98
C PHE A 227 -5.48 9.25 24.41
N SER A 228 -4.83 8.33 23.71
CA SER A 228 -4.82 6.92 24.08
C SER A 228 -3.68 6.19 23.36
N ALA A 229 -2.93 5.36 24.10
CA ALA A 229 -1.99 4.39 23.52
C ALA A 229 -2.75 3.23 22.81
N THR A 230 -3.66 3.58 21.90
CA THR A 230 -4.50 2.63 21.17
C THR A 230 -3.84 2.23 19.87
N SER A 231 -3.86 0.93 19.58
CA SER A 231 -3.39 0.35 18.32
C SER A 231 -4.28 0.69 17.10
N LYS A 232 -5.14 1.72 17.19
CA LYS A 232 -6.09 2.09 16.12
C LYS A 232 -5.38 2.47 14.82
N TYR A 233 -4.13 2.94 14.91
CA TYR A 233 -3.33 3.34 13.75
C TYR A 233 -2.23 2.34 13.38
N GLY A 234 -2.05 1.25 14.14
CA GLY A 234 -1.09 0.20 13.79
C GLY A 234 -1.38 -0.40 12.41
N LEU A 235 -2.65 -0.48 12.01
CA LEU A 235 -3.05 -0.86 10.66
C LEU A 235 -2.49 0.10 9.59
N GLN A 236 -2.61 1.42 9.80
CA GLN A 236 -2.13 2.40 8.83
C GLN A 236 -0.60 2.45 8.78
N MET A 237 0.08 2.30 9.92
CA MET A 237 1.55 2.16 9.98
C MET A 237 2.02 0.89 9.25
N ALA A 238 1.31 -0.22 9.42
CA ALA A 238 1.58 -1.46 8.69
C ALA A 238 1.35 -1.29 7.18
N LEU A 239 0.28 -0.60 6.77
CA LEU A 239 0.00 -0.35 5.36
C LEU A 239 1.02 0.62 4.71
N PHE A 240 1.62 1.52 5.49
CA PHE A 240 2.72 2.38 5.03
C PHE A 240 4.03 1.62 4.79
N LEU A 241 4.30 0.56 5.58
CA LEU A 241 5.58 -0.17 5.56
C LEU A 241 6.12 -0.51 4.15
N PRO A 242 5.33 -1.02 3.20
CA PRO A 242 5.85 -1.40 1.88
C PRO A 242 6.47 -0.23 1.09
N ALA A 243 6.24 1.03 1.49
CA ALA A 243 6.91 2.17 0.89
C ALA A 243 8.39 2.31 1.31
N LEU A 244 8.78 1.80 2.48
CA LEU A 244 10.14 1.92 3.01
C LEU A 244 11.15 1.00 2.31
N PRO A 245 10.86 -0.28 2.02
CA PRO A 245 11.75 -1.13 1.24
C PRO A 245 11.97 -0.71 -0.22
N LEU A 246 11.32 0.36 -0.68
CA LEU A 246 11.63 0.99 -1.96
C LEU A 246 12.80 2.00 -1.85
N CYS A 247 13.18 2.38 -0.62
CA CYS A 247 14.34 3.22 -0.36
C CYS A 247 15.62 2.37 -0.31
N ALA A 248 16.74 2.92 -0.79
CA ALA A 248 18.05 2.29 -0.82
C ALA A 248 18.63 2.12 0.60
N ASP A 249 18.51 3.14 1.45
CA ASP A 249 18.93 3.08 2.86
C ASP A 249 17.81 3.58 3.77
N PHE A 250 17.34 2.69 4.65
CA PHE A 250 16.32 3.00 5.63
C PHE A 250 16.52 2.21 6.92
N ARG A 251 15.99 2.80 8.00
CA ARG A 251 15.82 2.16 9.29
C ARG A 251 14.42 2.48 9.81
N LEU A 252 13.79 1.52 10.45
CA LEU A 252 12.51 1.66 11.12
C LEU A 252 12.63 1.12 12.54
N ASP A 253 12.25 1.94 13.51
CA ASP A 253 12.12 1.60 14.92
C ASP A 253 10.67 1.80 15.34
N ALA A 254 10.02 0.74 15.84
CA ALA A 254 8.63 0.78 16.27
C ALA A 254 8.48 0.42 17.75
N GLU A 255 7.68 1.20 18.45
CA GLU A 255 7.21 0.90 19.80
C GLU A 255 5.91 0.10 19.72
N LEU A 256 5.84 -1.03 20.42
CA LEU A 256 4.74 -1.99 20.33
C LEU A 256 4.01 -2.20 21.65
N ARG A 257 2.73 -2.52 21.56
CA ARG A 257 1.93 -3.11 22.64
C ARG A 257 1.60 -4.56 22.29
N TRP A 258 2.49 -5.47 22.70
CA TRP A 258 2.51 -6.85 22.21
C TRP A 258 1.71 -7.85 23.07
N GLY A 259 1.03 -8.78 22.40
CA GLY A 259 0.24 -9.84 23.03
C GLY A 259 -1.04 -9.37 23.74
N PRO A 260 -1.81 -10.31 24.33
CA PRO A 260 -3.08 -9.98 25.00
C PRO A 260 -2.93 -8.99 26.16
N ARG A 261 -1.81 -9.08 26.89
CA ARG A 261 -1.46 -8.18 28.00
C ARG A 261 -0.84 -6.84 27.56
N ARG A 262 -0.69 -6.59 26.26
CA ARG A 262 -0.17 -5.33 25.70
C ARG A 262 1.17 -4.88 26.28
N VAL A 263 2.09 -5.84 26.47
CA VAL A 263 3.41 -5.61 27.05
C VAL A 263 4.22 -4.71 26.11
N PRO A 264 4.90 -3.65 26.61
CA PRO A 264 5.83 -2.86 25.82
C PRO A 264 6.92 -3.72 25.20
N ARG A 265 7.09 -3.62 23.89
CA ARG A 265 8.16 -4.29 23.13
C ARG A 265 8.64 -3.36 22.02
N SER A 266 9.77 -3.67 21.41
CA SER A 266 10.26 -2.95 20.23
C SER A 266 10.30 -3.84 18.99
N PHE A 267 10.21 -3.24 17.83
CA PHE A 267 10.52 -3.85 16.55
C PHE A 267 11.48 -2.95 15.78
N HIS A 268 12.48 -3.55 15.14
CA HIS A 268 13.47 -2.83 14.36
C HIS A 268 13.64 -3.54 13.03
N LEU A 269 13.67 -2.76 11.96
CA LEU A 269 13.84 -3.18 10.59
C LEU A 269 14.82 -2.24 9.89
N GLU A 270 15.78 -2.76 9.16
CA GLU A 270 16.77 -1.99 8.39
C GLU A 270 16.85 -2.53 6.95
N ALA A 271 17.38 -1.74 6.02
CA ALA A 271 17.56 -2.15 4.61
C ALA A 271 18.29 -3.50 4.47
N LYS A 272 19.27 -3.78 5.35
CA LYS A 272 20.03 -5.04 5.38
C LYS A 272 19.21 -6.29 5.74
N ASP A 273 18.01 -6.12 6.30
CA ASP A 273 17.10 -7.24 6.56
C ASP A 273 16.49 -7.81 5.26
N GLY A 274 16.68 -7.12 4.12
CA GLY A 274 16.44 -7.66 2.78
C GLY A 274 14.98 -7.80 2.39
N LEU A 275 14.07 -7.02 3.01
CA LEU A 275 12.67 -7.00 2.59
C LEU A 275 12.57 -6.38 1.19
N VAL A 276 11.78 -7.02 0.33
CA VAL A 276 11.49 -6.53 -1.02
C VAL A 276 10.03 -6.11 -1.07
N SER A 277 9.78 -4.86 -1.44
CA SER A 277 8.41 -4.37 -1.55
C SER A 277 7.66 -5.07 -2.70
N HIS A 278 6.38 -5.36 -2.46
CA HIS A 278 5.49 -5.83 -3.52
C HIS A 278 4.84 -4.68 -4.31
N GLN A 279 5.00 -3.43 -3.85
CA GLN A 279 4.46 -2.25 -4.54
C GLN A 279 5.30 -1.90 -5.77
N SER A 280 4.64 -1.42 -6.83
CA SER A 280 5.33 -0.88 -8.00
C SER A 280 6.04 0.43 -7.66
N ASP A 281 7.30 0.55 -8.06
CA ASP A 281 8.04 1.81 -7.96
C ASP A 281 7.63 2.80 -9.08
N VAL A 282 6.50 3.46 -8.86
CA VAL A 282 5.90 4.42 -9.82
C VAL A 282 6.51 5.83 -9.73
N GLY A 283 7.52 6.04 -8.88
CA GLY A 283 7.92 7.38 -8.43
C GLY A 283 9.24 7.92 -8.95
N THR A 284 10.06 7.12 -9.63
CA THR A 284 11.49 7.45 -9.90
C THR A 284 11.82 7.70 -11.37
N TYR A 285 10.89 7.50 -12.30
CA TYR A 285 11.13 7.76 -13.72
C TYR A 285 11.27 9.27 -13.99
N VAL A 286 12.44 9.67 -14.49
CA VAL A 286 12.71 11.02 -14.99
C VAL A 286 12.74 10.95 -16.52
N PRO A 287 11.85 11.66 -17.23
CA PRO A 287 11.87 11.71 -18.70
C PRO A 287 13.20 12.26 -19.23
N ALA A 288 13.68 11.75 -20.38
CA ALA A 288 14.96 12.17 -20.97
C ALA A 288 14.99 13.66 -21.32
N GLU A 289 13.82 14.21 -21.64
CA GLU A 289 13.54 15.62 -21.84
C GLU A 289 13.98 16.51 -20.67
N VAL A 290 13.80 16.01 -19.44
CA VAL A 290 14.17 16.73 -18.22
C VAL A 290 15.69 16.78 -18.07
N THR A 291 16.38 15.68 -18.38
CA THR A 291 17.85 15.66 -18.39
C THR A 291 18.41 16.61 -19.44
N ALA A 292 17.89 16.57 -20.67
CA ALA A 292 18.31 17.46 -21.75
C ALA A 292 18.09 18.94 -21.40
N PHE A 293 17.00 19.26 -20.70
CA PHE A 293 16.73 20.59 -20.19
C PHE A 293 17.80 21.06 -19.19
N LEU A 294 18.17 20.23 -18.21
CA LEU A 294 19.19 20.56 -17.20
C LEU A 294 20.57 20.76 -17.84
N ASP A 295 20.94 19.93 -18.81
CA ASP A 295 22.21 20.07 -19.52
C ASP A 295 22.24 21.35 -20.34
N ARG A 296 21.16 21.68 -21.04
CA ARG A 296 21.03 22.95 -21.75
C ARG A 296 21.07 24.13 -20.77
N PHE A 297 20.43 24.03 -19.61
CA PHE A 297 20.47 25.06 -18.58
C PHE A 297 21.91 25.36 -18.13
N ARG A 298 22.70 24.32 -17.84
CA ARG A 298 24.11 24.46 -17.44
C ARG A 298 24.96 25.17 -18.49
N GLN A 299 24.63 25.00 -19.77
CA GLN A 299 25.32 25.69 -20.86
C GLN A 299 24.94 27.18 -20.96
N VAL A 300 23.65 27.50 -20.82
CA VAL A 300 23.16 28.89 -20.98
C VAL A 300 23.36 29.75 -19.73
N ALA A 301 23.45 29.14 -18.55
CA ALA A 301 23.55 29.81 -17.26
C ALA A 301 24.70 29.24 -16.41
N PRO A 302 25.97 29.32 -16.87
CA PRO A 302 27.10 28.69 -16.18
C PRO A 302 27.42 29.30 -14.80
N ALA A 303 26.87 30.48 -14.49
CA ALA A 303 26.96 31.14 -13.19
C ALA A 303 26.09 30.49 -12.11
N TRP A 304 25.18 29.58 -12.49
CA TRP A 304 24.28 28.87 -11.59
C TRP A 304 24.67 27.39 -11.51
N ASP A 305 24.73 26.87 -10.29
CA ASP A 305 24.75 25.42 -10.06
C ASP A 305 23.33 24.93 -9.81
N VAL A 306 22.98 23.80 -10.43
CA VAL A 306 21.68 23.14 -10.26
C VAL A 306 21.86 21.82 -9.55
N SER A 307 21.06 21.61 -8.51
CA SER A 307 21.01 20.38 -7.74
C SER A 307 19.60 19.79 -7.71
N GLU A 308 19.51 18.48 -7.90
CA GLU A 308 18.31 17.69 -7.56
C GLU A 308 18.19 17.50 -6.04
N ALA A 309 19.25 17.69 -5.24
CA ALA A 309 19.16 17.55 -3.79
C ALA A 309 18.52 18.79 -3.17
N THR A 310 17.19 18.77 -3.04
CA THR A 310 16.40 19.85 -2.42
C THR A 310 15.97 19.48 -1.02
N GLU A 311 16.20 20.37 -0.06
CA GLU A 311 15.70 20.18 1.29
C GLU A 311 14.16 20.12 1.34
N ILE A 312 13.63 19.39 2.32
CA ILE A 312 12.22 19.38 2.68
C ILE A 312 11.91 20.69 3.38
N LEU A 313 11.08 21.51 2.74
CA LEU A 313 10.67 22.81 3.25
C LEU A 313 9.33 22.69 4.01
N GLU A 314 9.29 23.19 5.24
CA GLU A 314 8.05 23.28 6.01
C GLU A 314 7.16 24.39 5.46
N LEU A 315 5.89 24.06 5.17
CA LEU A 315 4.85 25.02 4.79
C LEU A 315 3.89 25.24 5.97
N GLY A 316 4.46 25.51 7.14
CA GLY A 316 3.74 25.63 8.40
C GLY A 316 3.03 24.32 8.80
N ARG A 317 1.87 24.44 9.47
CA ARG A 317 1.08 23.27 9.92
C ARG A 317 0.38 22.52 8.77
N GLU A 318 0.38 23.07 7.56
CA GLU A 318 -0.29 22.49 6.38
C GLU A 318 0.59 21.48 5.62
N GLY A 319 1.76 21.16 6.17
CA GLY A 319 2.65 20.09 5.76
C GLY A 319 3.92 20.62 5.11
N VAL A 320 4.52 19.81 4.25
CA VAL A 320 5.82 20.12 3.64
C VAL A 320 5.72 20.30 2.13
N TRP A 321 6.77 20.85 1.55
CA TRP A 321 7.04 20.87 0.11
C TRP A 321 8.48 20.44 -0.13
N VAL A 322 8.67 19.58 -1.13
CA VAL A 322 9.97 19.10 -1.57
C VAL A 322 10.11 19.50 -3.04
N PRO A 323 10.80 20.62 -3.34
CA PRO A 323 10.94 21.11 -4.70
C PRO A 323 11.59 20.09 -5.65
N ASP A 324 11.53 20.33 -6.95
CA ASP A 324 12.23 19.46 -7.92
C ASP A 324 13.72 19.81 -7.98
N TYR A 325 14.07 21.10 -7.89
CA TYR A 325 15.44 21.58 -8.03
C TYR A 325 15.78 22.74 -7.08
N ARG A 326 17.06 22.86 -6.74
CA ARG A 326 17.65 24.03 -6.09
C ARG A 326 18.74 24.59 -6.99
N PHE A 327 18.64 25.86 -7.32
CA PHE A 327 19.63 26.60 -8.09
C PHE A 327 20.40 27.52 -7.14
N VAL A 328 21.73 27.51 -7.21
CA VAL A 328 22.60 28.35 -6.38
C VAL A 328 23.51 29.17 -7.28
N HIS A 329 23.48 30.49 -7.14
CA HIS A 329 24.34 31.37 -7.90
C HIS A 329 25.76 31.34 -7.31
N LYS A 330 26.76 30.98 -8.13
CA LYS A 330 28.14 30.71 -7.70
C LYS A 330 28.81 31.86 -6.97
N ALA A 331 28.59 33.09 -7.44
CA ALA A 331 29.30 34.25 -6.90
C ALA A 331 28.64 34.85 -5.65
N THR A 332 27.31 34.75 -5.54
CA THR A 332 26.56 35.41 -4.44
C THR A 332 26.03 34.42 -3.40
N GLY A 333 26.02 33.12 -3.70
CA GLY A 333 25.42 32.09 -2.84
C GLY A 333 23.89 32.15 -2.77
N ILE A 334 23.25 33.01 -3.56
CA ILE A 334 21.78 33.12 -3.61
C ILE A 334 21.20 31.81 -4.12
N ASP A 335 20.29 31.23 -3.34
CA ASP A 335 19.58 30.03 -3.70
C ASP A 335 18.12 30.27 -4.06
N VAL A 336 17.63 29.55 -5.05
CA VAL A 336 16.25 29.61 -5.55
C VAL A 336 15.73 28.21 -5.74
N PHE A 337 14.55 27.92 -5.18
CA PHE A 337 13.88 26.63 -5.34
C PHE A 337 12.99 26.61 -6.57
N VAL A 338 12.97 25.52 -7.33
CA VAL A 338 12.17 25.41 -8.55
C VAL A 338 11.35 24.12 -8.52
N GLU A 339 10.05 24.23 -8.80
CA GLU A 339 9.15 23.08 -8.99
C GLU A 339 8.58 23.08 -10.40
N VAL A 340 8.59 21.90 -11.04
CA VAL A 340 8.07 21.70 -12.38
C VAL A 340 6.71 20.99 -12.30
N LEU A 341 5.67 21.71 -12.70
CA LEU A 341 4.27 21.30 -12.60
C LEU A 341 3.72 20.95 -13.98
N GLY A 342 3.77 19.66 -14.32
CA GLY A 342 3.14 19.09 -15.52
C GLY A 342 1.62 18.91 -15.40
N PHE A 343 0.97 18.52 -16.50
CA PHE A 343 -0.50 18.35 -16.61
C PHE A 343 -1.15 17.50 -15.50
N TRP A 344 -0.48 16.45 -15.04
CA TRP A 344 -1.01 15.51 -14.04
C TRP A 344 -0.98 16.04 -12.59
N LYS A 345 -0.39 17.22 -12.36
CA LYS A 345 -0.15 17.79 -11.02
C LYS A 345 -1.15 18.90 -10.63
N ARG A 346 -2.35 18.99 -11.21
CA ARG A 346 -3.30 20.09 -10.92
C ARG A 346 -3.60 20.29 -9.43
N SER A 347 -3.88 19.20 -8.71
CA SER A 347 -4.12 19.26 -7.26
C SER A 347 -2.90 19.71 -6.44
N SER A 348 -1.69 19.43 -6.93
CA SER A 348 -0.45 19.92 -6.32
C SER A 348 -0.25 21.41 -6.59
N LEU A 349 -0.57 21.88 -7.79
CA LEU A 349 -0.56 23.31 -8.11
C LEU A 349 -1.53 24.08 -7.21
N ASP A 350 -2.80 23.67 -7.14
CA ASP A 350 -3.80 24.36 -6.31
C ASP A 350 -3.36 24.46 -4.85
N ARG A 351 -2.70 23.41 -4.34
CA ARG A 351 -2.12 23.41 -2.99
C ARG A 351 -0.97 24.42 -2.86
N LEU A 352 -0.02 24.40 -3.79
CA LEU A 352 1.16 25.29 -3.73
C LEU A 352 0.75 26.77 -3.87
N LEU A 353 -0.21 27.08 -4.74
CA LEU A 353 -0.76 28.44 -4.90
C LEU A 353 -1.33 28.99 -3.59
N ARG A 354 -1.99 28.14 -2.78
CA ARG A 354 -2.53 28.57 -1.47
C ARG A 354 -1.45 28.72 -0.39
N LEU A 355 -0.40 27.89 -0.42
CA LEU A 355 0.54 27.77 0.69
C LEU A 355 1.80 28.62 0.53
N LEU A 356 2.36 28.71 -0.68
CA LEU A 356 3.63 29.39 -0.92
C LEU A 356 3.59 30.90 -0.60
N PRO A 357 2.50 31.65 -0.86
CA PRO A 357 2.43 33.05 -0.47
C PRO A 357 2.51 33.29 1.05
N ARG A 358 2.09 32.31 1.86
CA ARG A 358 1.98 32.44 3.33
C ARG A 358 3.13 31.80 4.09
N HIS A 359 3.65 30.69 3.56
CA HIS A 359 4.60 29.82 4.26
C HIS A 359 5.77 29.38 3.38
N GLY A 360 5.82 29.82 2.12
CA GLY A 360 6.89 29.45 1.20
C GLY A 360 8.24 30.08 1.58
N PRO A 361 9.35 29.55 1.04
CA PRO A 361 10.66 30.19 1.17
C PRO A 361 10.66 31.55 0.46
N PRO A 362 11.64 32.42 0.75
CA PRO A 362 11.69 33.76 0.16
C PRO A 362 11.93 33.76 -1.36
N ARG A 363 12.53 32.69 -1.91
CA ARG A 363 12.93 32.62 -3.31
C ARG A 363 12.53 31.29 -3.93
N TYR A 364 11.53 31.31 -4.80
CA TYR A 364 11.13 30.15 -5.59
C TYR A 364 10.62 30.54 -6.98
N VAL A 365 10.65 29.59 -7.91
CA VAL A 365 10.04 29.67 -9.24
C VAL A 365 9.10 28.48 -9.41
N LEU A 366 7.89 28.72 -9.91
CA LEU A 366 7.01 27.65 -10.37
C LEU A 366 7.05 27.57 -11.89
N ALA A 367 7.56 26.47 -12.44
CA ALA A 367 7.42 26.18 -13.87
C ALA A 367 6.10 25.43 -14.09
N ILE A 368 5.13 26.04 -14.78
CA ILE A 368 3.76 25.54 -14.93
C ILE A 368 3.46 25.22 -16.39
N SER A 369 3.05 23.98 -16.65
CA SER A 369 2.62 23.54 -17.97
C SER A 369 1.33 24.27 -18.41
N ASP A 370 1.29 24.79 -19.63
CA ASP A 370 0.12 25.44 -20.24
C ASP A 370 -1.10 24.54 -20.30
N ARG A 371 -0.89 23.22 -20.37
CA ARG A 371 -1.96 22.22 -20.35
C ARG A 371 -2.78 22.23 -19.06
N LEU A 372 -2.29 22.83 -17.97
CA LEU A 372 -3.04 22.95 -16.70
C LEU A 372 -4.15 23.99 -16.73
N LYS A 373 -4.18 24.89 -17.74
CA LYS A 373 -5.23 25.91 -17.94
C LYS A 373 -5.55 26.71 -16.66
N VAL A 374 -4.52 27.37 -16.12
CA VAL A 374 -4.63 28.21 -14.91
C VAL A 374 -4.70 29.67 -15.33
N ASP A 375 -5.68 30.41 -14.79
CA ASP A 375 -5.92 31.81 -15.08
C ASP A 375 -4.87 32.73 -14.42
N GLU A 376 -4.51 33.83 -15.09
CA GLU A 376 -3.46 34.75 -14.62
C GLU A 376 -3.79 35.40 -13.25
N GLY A 377 -5.08 35.66 -12.98
CA GLY A 377 -5.52 36.22 -11.71
C GLY A 377 -5.18 35.35 -10.50
N THR A 378 -5.16 34.02 -10.66
CA THR A 378 -4.78 33.09 -9.58
C THR A 378 -3.27 33.04 -9.36
N LEU A 379 -2.48 33.35 -10.39
CA LEU A 379 -1.02 33.38 -10.31
C LEU A 379 -0.50 34.68 -9.69
N GLY A 380 -1.26 35.77 -9.79
CA GLY A 380 -0.88 37.08 -9.27
C GLY A 380 -0.72 37.17 -7.74
N GLU A 381 -1.23 36.19 -6.99
CA GLU A 381 -1.07 36.11 -5.53
C GLU A 381 0.29 35.52 -5.10
N LEU A 382 1.08 34.98 -6.05
CA LEU A 382 2.38 34.39 -5.76
C LEU A 382 3.46 35.46 -5.55
N SER A 383 4.31 35.22 -4.54
CA SER A 383 5.51 36.02 -4.30
C SER A 383 6.69 35.67 -5.22
N GLY A 384 6.70 34.47 -5.79
CA GLY A 384 7.71 34.01 -6.74
C GLY A 384 7.24 34.08 -8.20
N PRO A 385 8.15 34.31 -9.17
CA PRO A 385 7.81 34.33 -10.58
C PRO A 385 7.37 32.95 -11.09
N VAL A 386 6.57 32.97 -12.16
CA VAL A 386 6.05 31.79 -12.83
C VAL A 386 6.66 31.68 -14.22
N LEU A 387 7.14 30.49 -14.58
CA LEU A 387 7.58 30.15 -15.94
C LEU A 387 6.53 29.27 -16.61
N ARG A 388 5.96 29.72 -17.72
CA ARG A 388 4.96 28.93 -18.48
C ARG A 388 5.65 28.09 -19.55
N PHE A 389 5.16 26.87 -19.78
CA PHE A 389 5.73 26.00 -20.83
C PHE A 389 4.71 25.03 -21.43
N LYS A 390 4.91 24.57 -22.67
CA LYS A 390 4.00 23.59 -23.32
C LYS A 390 4.37 22.13 -23.05
N GLU A 391 5.64 21.80 -23.22
CA GLU A 391 6.16 20.43 -23.05
C GLU A 391 7.31 20.38 -22.05
N ILE A 392 8.31 21.26 -22.21
CA ILE A 392 9.48 21.39 -21.34
C ILE A 392 9.71 22.88 -21.06
N PRO A 393 10.15 23.27 -19.85
CA PRO A 393 10.55 24.65 -19.55
C PRO A 393 11.66 25.17 -20.46
N SER A 394 11.65 26.48 -20.74
CA SER A 394 12.70 27.15 -21.52
C SER A 394 13.90 27.48 -20.63
N ALA A 395 15.06 26.90 -20.93
CA ALA A 395 16.28 27.11 -20.13
C ALA A 395 16.76 28.59 -20.11
N PRO A 396 16.78 29.33 -21.24
CA PRO A 396 17.14 30.74 -21.22
C PRO A 396 16.15 31.62 -20.43
N GLU A 397 14.85 31.32 -20.51
CA GLU A 397 13.84 32.06 -19.75
C GLU A 397 13.96 31.79 -18.25
N LEU A 398 14.18 30.53 -17.85
CA LEU A 398 14.45 30.21 -16.46
C LEU A 398 15.69 30.95 -15.95
N ALA A 399 16.78 30.97 -16.73
CA ALA A 399 17.99 31.70 -16.38
C ALA A 399 17.73 33.19 -16.15
N ALA A 400 16.96 33.83 -17.04
CA ALA A 400 16.60 35.23 -16.89
C ALA A 400 15.77 35.51 -15.62
N LEU A 401 14.85 34.60 -15.27
CA LEU A 401 14.09 34.69 -14.02
C LEU A 401 15.00 34.55 -12.79
N LEU A 402 15.92 33.59 -12.81
CA LEU A 402 16.88 33.36 -11.73
C LEU A 402 17.81 34.57 -11.53
N ASP A 403 18.34 35.14 -12.61
CA ASP A 403 19.18 36.34 -12.57
C ASP A 403 18.45 37.56 -11.96
N GLY A 404 17.12 37.62 -12.11
CA GLY A 404 16.30 38.65 -11.47
C GLY A 404 16.44 38.68 -9.95
N PHE A 405 16.56 37.51 -9.30
CA PHE A 405 16.76 37.41 -7.86
C PHE A 405 18.14 37.94 -7.41
N VAL A 406 19.16 37.81 -8.25
CA VAL A 406 20.51 38.30 -7.95
C VAL A 406 20.55 39.83 -8.05
N ARG A 407 19.86 40.40 -9.04
CA ARG A 407 19.80 41.86 -9.24
C ARG A 407 18.98 42.56 -8.15
N GLY A 408 17.90 41.93 -7.68
CA GLY A 408 17.04 42.49 -6.63
C GLY A 408 17.69 42.62 -5.25
N THR A 409 18.79 41.89 -4.98
CA THR A 409 19.54 41.98 -3.72
C THR A 409 20.70 42.97 -3.74
N ALA A 410 21.02 43.55 -4.89
CA ALA A 410 22.13 44.49 -5.07
C ALA A 410 21.73 45.97 -4.90
N GLY A 411 20.56 46.23 -4.33
CA GLY A 411 19.98 47.57 -4.13
C GLY A 411 19.70 47.89 -2.67
#